data_AF-A0AAW4P6J6-F1
#
_entry.id   AF-A0AAW4P6J6-F1
#
_cell.length_a   1.000
_cell.length_b   1.000
_cell.length_c   1.000
_cell.angle_alpha   90.00
_cell.angle_beta   90.00
_cell.angle_gamma   90.00
#
_symmetry.space_group_name_H-M   'P 1'
#
loop_
_entity.id
_entity.type
_entity.pdbx_description
1 polymer ?
#
loop_
_entity_poly.entity_id
_entity_poly.type
_entity_poly.pdbx_seq_one_letter_code
_entity_poly.pdbx_strand_id
1 'polypeptide(L)'
;MRDDTRGRVPFALLGVLLLVSSLTLAPTLTPDPVPSDTAVERTLDRASAATQTAIRDGVATAGRRAAASPVLEPADTPAGRALNDSQPFRDALRLRVYLQVRDRLRRVEATSEGVEATASLPAIETTEGYRNAIDRITVERAGENDTALRATVENVTLTARRGDRVLTRRDISPTVTVTTPVLMLHDQMETYETRLYAPIDHPGLSQRLTARLYPMVWARGYAQFGGVPIENVLANRHVSLAANGALLGVQRSTFGRSDPNGRQALTEATAMTGLEDLVTGSGFGCRGR
;
A
#
# COMPACT_ATOMS: atom_id res chain seq x y z
N MET A 1 -28.78 70.13 -68.64
CA MET A 1 -27.46 69.86 -68.03
C MET A 1 -27.71 69.03 -66.77
N ARG A 2 -27.51 67.71 -66.86
CA ARG A 2 -27.42 66.78 -65.73
C ARG A 2 -26.52 65.64 -66.24
N ASP A 3 -25.28 65.66 -65.79
CA ASP A 3 -24.28 64.62 -66.05
C ASP A 3 -24.75 63.30 -65.43
N ASP A 4 -24.92 62.25 -66.24
CA ASP A 4 -25.03 60.87 -65.76
C ASP A 4 -23.64 60.23 -65.89
N THR A 5 -22.78 60.50 -64.89
CA THR A 5 -21.44 59.90 -64.77
C THR A 5 -21.58 58.46 -64.27
N ARG A 6 -22.01 57.54 -65.13
CA ARG A 6 -21.99 56.11 -64.82
C ARG A 6 -20.55 55.63 -64.77
N GLY A 7 -20.04 55.44 -63.56
CA GLY A 7 -18.75 54.81 -63.29
C GLY A 7 -18.69 53.41 -63.89
N ARG A 8 -18.10 53.30 -65.08
CA ARG A 8 -17.71 52.01 -65.65
C ARG A 8 -16.47 51.55 -64.89
N VAL A 9 -16.66 50.78 -63.84
CA VAL A 9 -15.55 50.04 -63.22
C VAL A 9 -15.13 48.97 -64.23
N PRO A 10 -13.89 48.99 -64.75
CA PRO A 10 -13.44 47.96 -65.67
C PRO A 10 -13.44 46.62 -64.93
N PHE A 11 -14.17 45.63 -65.45
CA PHE A 11 -14.24 44.26 -64.92
C PHE A 11 -12.85 43.64 -64.69
N ALA A 12 -11.85 44.10 -65.45
CA ALA A 12 -10.45 43.72 -65.29
C ALA A 12 -9.86 44.09 -63.91
N LEU A 13 -10.26 45.22 -63.31
CA LEU A 13 -9.76 45.62 -61.98
C LEU A 13 -10.35 44.77 -60.86
N LEU A 14 -11.60 44.33 -61.00
CA LEU A 14 -12.20 43.36 -60.05
C LEU A 14 -11.52 41.99 -60.13
N GLY A 15 -11.15 41.53 -61.33
CA GLY A 15 -10.41 40.29 -61.52
C GLY A 15 -9.01 40.33 -60.89
N VAL A 16 -8.28 41.42 -61.06
CA VAL A 16 -6.95 41.60 -60.46
C VAL A 16 -7.03 41.79 -58.94
N LEU A 17 -8.02 42.53 -58.43
CA LEU A 17 -8.22 42.67 -56.98
C LEU A 17 -8.58 41.32 -56.34
N LEU A 18 -9.44 40.51 -56.99
CA LEU A 18 -9.75 39.15 -56.54
C LEU A 18 -8.51 38.24 -56.61
N LEU A 19 -7.70 38.35 -57.65
CA LEU A 19 -6.47 37.54 -57.79
C LEU A 19 -5.43 37.90 -56.72
N VAL A 20 -5.20 39.20 -56.46
CA VAL A 20 -4.25 39.69 -55.46
C VAL A 20 -4.74 39.40 -54.04
N SER A 21 -6.06 39.51 -53.78
CA SER A 21 -6.63 39.13 -52.47
C SER A 21 -6.61 37.61 -52.23
N SER A 22 -6.73 36.80 -53.28
CA SER A 22 -6.62 35.34 -53.19
C SER A 22 -5.19 34.86 -52.92
N LEU A 23 -4.19 35.55 -53.49
CA LEU A 23 -2.76 35.27 -53.23
C LEU A 23 -2.32 35.59 -51.79
N THR A 24 -3.02 36.48 -51.09
CA THR A 24 -2.72 36.78 -49.67
C THR A 24 -3.27 35.76 -48.67
N LEU A 25 -4.11 34.81 -49.10
CA LEU A 25 -4.72 33.77 -48.24
C LEU A 25 -4.06 32.38 -48.38
N ALA A 26 -3.11 32.22 -49.29
CA ALA A 26 -2.44 30.94 -49.52
C ALA A 26 -1.45 30.48 -48.41
N PRO A 27 -0.71 31.35 -47.69
CA PRO A 27 0.30 30.84 -46.75
C PRO A 27 -0.30 30.31 -45.44
N THR A 28 -1.58 30.55 -45.15
CA THR A 28 -2.23 30.12 -43.90
C THR A 28 -2.81 28.71 -43.94
N LEU A 29 -2.76 28.03 -45.08
CA LEU A 29 -3.30 26.67 -45.28
C LEU A 29 -2.22 25.66 -45.64
N THR A 30 -0.98 25.86 -45.18
CA THR A 30 0.00 24.77 -45.23
C THR A 30 -0.36 23.80 -44.11
N PRO A 31 -0.80 22.56 -44.41
CA PRO A 31 -1.02 21.58 -43.35
C PRO A 31 0.31 21.36 -42.62
N ASP A 32 0.29 21.36 -41.28
CA ASP A 32 1.48 21.00 -40.52
C ASP A 32 2.01 19.65 -41.04
N PRO A 33 3.32 19.54 -41.33
CA PRO A 33 3.90 18.31 -41.85
C PRO A 33 3.54 17.14 -40.94
N VAL A 34 3.13 16.01 -41.55
CA VAL A 34 2.80 14.77 -40.84
C VAL A 34 3.94 14.47 -39.86
N PRO A 35 3.67 14.21 -38.56
CA PRO A 35 4.73 13.94 -37.62
C PRO A 35 5.53 12.75 -38.12
N SER A 36 6.85 12.81 -37.99
CA SER A 36 7.66 11.63 -38.21
C SER A 36 7.25 10.55 -37.19
N ASP A 37 7.25 9.28 -37.58
CA ASP A 37 7.02 8.18 -36.63
C ASP A 37 8.00 8.26 -35.44
N THR A 38 9.20 8.80 -35.68
CA THR A 38 10.21 9.11 -34.66
C THR A 38 9.72 10.12 -33.62
N ALA A 39 8.96 11.14 -34.01
CA ALA A 39 8.40 12.12 -33.08
C ALA A 39 7.34 11.50 -32.16
N VAL A 40 6.47 10.64 -32.72
CA VAL A 40 5.45 9.92 -31.95
C VAL A 40 6.10 9.01 -30.93
N GLU A 41 7.04 8.17 -31.36
CA GLU A 41 7.72 7.21 -30.47
C GLU A 41 8.49 7.93 -29.36
N ARG A 42 9.27 8.97 -29.71
CA ARG A 42 10.02 9.77 -28.71
C ARG A 42 9.09 10.44 -27.69
N THR A 43 7.90 10.87 -28.11
CA THR A 43 6.92 11.49 -27.19
C THR A 43 6.30 10.44 -26.27
N LEU A 44 5.99 9.25 -26.79
CA LEU A 44 5.52 8.11 -25.99
C LEU A 44 6.57 7.65 -24.98
N ASP A 45 7.86 7.58 -25.36
CA ASP A 45 8.95 7.21 -24.45
C ASP A 45 9.09 8.19 -23.30
N ARG A 46 9.00 9.50 -23.59
CA ARG A 46 9.00 10.54 -22.54
C ARG A 46 7.79 10.41 -21.62
N ALA A 47 6.59 10.18 -22.18
CA ALA A 47 5.39 9.96 -21.38
C ALA A 47 5.49 8.67 -20.54
N SER A 48 6.12 7.62 -21.06
CA SER A 48 6.38 6.36 -20.34
C SER A 48 7.32 6.58 -19.14
N ALA A 49 8.42 7.32 -19.33
CA ALA A 49 9.34 7.66 -18.24
C ALA A 49 8.67 8.54 -17.16
N ALA A 50 7.87 9.53 -17.58
CA ALA A 50 7.08 10.37 -16.67
C ALA A 50 6.02 9.53 -15.92
N THR A 51 5.38 8.59 -16.61
CA THR A 51 4.43 7.62 -16.04
C THR A 51 5.08 6.78 -14.95
N GLN A 52 6.28 6.24 -15.18
CA GLN A 52 6.97 5.44 -14.17
C GLN A 52 7.30 6.26 -12.90
N THR A 53 7.65 7.53 -13.09
CA THR A 53 7.90 8.46 -11.97
C THR A 53 6.61 8.77 -11.20
N ALA A 54 5.51 9.06 -11.91
CA ALA A 54 4.19 9.30 -11.34
C ALA A 54 3.67 8.08 -10.55
N ILE A 55 3.86 6.87 -11.10
CA ILE A 55 3.50 5.61 -10.45
C ILE A 55 4.32 5.41 -9.17
N ARG A 56 5.65 5.58 -9.24
CA ARG A 56 6.53 5.43 -8.06
C ARG A 56 6.10 6.35 -6.91
N ASP A 57 5.86 7.62 -7.20
CA ASP A 57 5.43 8.59 -6.20
C ASP A 57 4.01 8.29 -5.67
N GLY A 58 3.12 7.80 -6.54
CA GLY A 58 1.78 7.38 -6.16
C GLY A 58 1.77 6.17 -5.21
N VAL A 59 2.56 5.13 -5.53
CA VAL A 59 2.73 3.93 -4.70
C VAL A 59 3.35 4.29 -3.35
N ALA A 60 4.40 5.12 -3.33
CA ALA A 60 5.03 5.55 -2.08
C ALA A 60 4.06 6.33 -1.18
N THR A 61 3.23 7.19 -1.76
CA THR A 61 2.21 7.94 -1.04
C THR A 61 1.10 7.02 -0.50
N ALA A 62 0.61 6.08 -1.32
CA ALA A 62 -0.39 5.10 -0.91
C ALA A 62 0.11 4.20 0.23
N GLY A 63 1.35 3.70 0.13
CA GLY A 63 1.98 2.90 1.17
C GLY A 63 2.08 3.63 2.51
N ARG A 64 2.49 4.90 2.51
CA ARG A 64 2.53 5.73 3.74
C ARG A 64 1.13 5.90 4.35
N ARG A 65 0.10 6.16 3.54
CA ARG A 65 -1.28 6.28 4.03
C ARG A 65 -1.84 4.96 4.54
N ALA A 66 -1.51 3.84 3.90
CA ALA A 66 -1.85 2.50 4.36
C ALA A 66 -1.25 2.19 5.74
N ALA A 67 0.00 2.58 5.97
CA ALA A 67 0.62 2.45 7.28
C ALA A 67 -0.01 3.36 8.34
N ALA A 68 -0.36 4.60 8.00
CA ALA A 68 -0.93 5.56 8.94
C ALA A 68 -2.41 5.29 9.30
N SER A 69 -3.15 4.64 8.40
CA SER A 69 -4.57 4.34 8.59
C SER A 69 -4.92 3.02 7.91
N PRO A 70 -4.52 1.87 8.49
CA PRO A 70 -4.78 0.56 7.93
C PRO A 70 -6.29 0.26 7.92
N VAL A 71 -6.77 -0.43 6.89
CA VAL A 71 -8.14 -0.94 6.85
C VAL A 71 -8.11 -2.37 7.36
N LEU A 72 -8.79 -2.62 8.47
CA LEU A 72 -8.90 -3.93 9.09
C LEU A 72 -10.26 -4.59 8.81
N GLU A 73 -11.29 -3.77 8.60
CA GLU A 73 -12.65 -4.22 8.30
C GLU A 73 -13.21 -3.39 7.14
N PRO A 74 -13.82 -4.01 6.13
CA PRO A 74 -14.49 -3.28 5.07
C PRO A 74 -15.70 -2.50 5.60
N ALA A 75 -15.78 -1.22 5.24
CA ALA A 75 -16.93 -0.39 5.58
C ALA A 75 -18.12 -0.66 4.63
N ASP A 76 -19.36 -0.44 5.08
CA ASP A 76 -20.55 -0.51 4.22
C ASP A 76 -20.66 0.71 3.29
N THR A 77 -19.78 0.73 2.29
CA THR A 77 -19.68 1.74 1.23
C THR A 77 -19.43 1.04 -0.09
N PRO A 78 -19.65 1.67 -1.26
CA PRO A 78 -19.29 1.06 -2.55
C PRO A 78 -17.83 0.60 -2.63
N ALA A 79 -16.90 1.39 -2.07
CA ALA A 79 -15.48 1.03 -2.03
C ALA A 79 -15.18 -0.10 -1.05
N GLY A 80 -15.81 -0.10 0.14
CA GLY A 80 -15.62 -1.16 1.13
C GLY A 80 -16.22 -2.50 0.69
N ARG A 81 -17.40 -2.50 0.06
CA ARG A 81 -18.02 -3.71 -0.52
C ARG A 81 -17.26 -4.31 -1.73
N ALA A 82 -16.24 -3.61 -2.22
CA ALA A 82 -15.33 -4.13 -3.23
C ALA A 82 -14.12 -4.86 -2.63
N LEU A 83 -13.83 -4.68 -1.34
CA LEU A 83 -12.73 -5.33 -0.64
C LEU A 83 -13.11 -6.76 -0.27
N ASN A 84 -12.14 -7.68 -0.27
CA ASN A 84 -12.31 -9.02 0.25
C ASN A 84 -12.18 -9.04 1.77
N ASP A 85 -13.17 -9.61 2.48
CA ASP A 85 -13.19 -9.74 3.94
C ASP A 85 -12.00 -10.54 4.50
N SER A 86 -11.42 -11.45 3.70
CA SER A 86 -10.23 -12.22 4.10
C SER A 86 -8.91 -11.45 3.94
N GLN A 87 -8.90 -10.33 3.19
CA GLN A 87 -7.68 -9.57 2.90
C GLN A 87 -7.91 -8.05 2.86
N PRO A 88 -8.66 -7.47 3.81
CA PRO A 88 -9.18 -6.11 3.70
C PRO A 88 -8.06 -5.07 3.59
N PHE A 89 -6.94 -5.30 4.27
CA PHE A 89 -5.77 -4.45 4.21
C PHE A 89 -5.11 -4.45 2.82
N ARG A 90 -4.89 -5.63 2.23
CA ARG A 90 -4.20 -5.75 0.93
C ARG A 90 -5.03 -5.14 -0.18
N ASP A 91 -6.34 -5.39 -0.19
CA ASP A 91 -7.24 -4.81 -1.18
C ASP A 91 -7.39 -3.29 -1.01
N ALA A 92 -7.45 -2.81 0.24
CA ALA A 92 -7.46 -1.38 0.51
C ALA A 92 -6.15 -0.70 0.07
N LEU A 93 -5.00 -1.36 0.25
CA LEU A 93 -3.70 -0.87 -0.24
C LEU A 93 -3.69 -0.81 -1.77
N ARG A 94 -4.11 -1.87 -2.46
CA ARG A 94 -4.23 -1.91 -3.92
C ARG A 94 -5.12 -0.78 -4.44
N LEU A 95 -6.29 -0.59 -3.85
CA LEU A 95 -7.21 0.48 -4.23
C LEU A 95 -6.59 1.87 -3.99
N ARG A 96 -5.93 2.10 -2.86
CA ARG A 96 -5.24 3.38 -2.57
C ARG A 96 -4.12 3.65 -3.57
N VAL A 97 -3.37 2.62 -3.96
CA VAL A 97 -2.37 2.72 -5.03
C VAL A 97 -3.05 3.14 -6.33
N TYR A 98 -4.11 2.45 -6.76
CA TYR A 98 -4.83 2.78 -7.99
C TYR A 98 -5.29 4.24 -8.02
N LEU A 99 -5.99 4.69 -6.96
CA LEU A 99 -6.52 6.04 -6.86
C LEU A 99 -5.42 7.09 -6.88
N GLN A 100 -4.33 6.84 -6.14
CA GLN A 100 -3.22 7.78 -6.08
C GLN A 100 -2.45 7.82 -7.40
N VAL A 101 -2.21 6.69 -8.04
CA VAL A 101 -1.56 6.62 -9.35
C VAL A 101 -2.41 7.34 -10.39
N ARG A 102 -3.73 7.06 -10.45
CA ARG A 102 -4.64 7.74 -11.38
C ARG A 102 -4.60 9.25 -11.22
N ASP A 103 -4.55 9.76 -9.98
CA ASP A 103 -4.37 11.20 -9.71
C ASP A 103 -3.02 11.75 -10.22
N ARG A 104 -1.94 10.99 -10.07
CA ARG A 104 -0.61 11.39 -10.59
C ARG A 104 -0.54 11.36 -12.11
N LEU A 105 -1.17 10.37 -12.75
CA LEU A 105 -1.18 10.27 -14.22
C LEU A 105 -1.90 11.43 -14.91
N ARG A 106 -2.88 12.07 -14.26
CA ARG A 106 -3.53 13.29 -14.77
C ARG A 106 -2.56 14.45 -15.02
N ARG A 107 -1.37 14.42 -14.41
CA ARG A 107 -0.31 15.42 -14.58
C ARG A 107 0.77 14.98 -15.55
N VAL A 108 0.66 13.78 -16.12
CA VAL A 108 1.63 13.27 -17.09
C VAL A 108 1.25 13.80 -18.47
N GLU A 109 2.11 14.67 -18.97
CA GLU A 109 2.04 15.22 -20.31
C GLU A 109 3.46 15.28 -20.86
N ALA A 110 3.64 14.86 -22.11
CA ALA A 110 4.89 14.99 -22.83
C ALA A 110 4.62 15.51 -24.24
N THR A 111 5.40 16.47 -24.70
CA THR A 111 5.17 17.13 -25.99
C THR A 111 6.45 17.18 -26.82
N SER A 112 6.36 16.85 -28.11
CA SER A 112 7.47 16.95 -29.07
C SER A 112 6.92 17.14 -30.48
N GLU A 113 7.43 18.12 -31.23
CA GLU A 113 7.09 18.31 -32.65
C GLU A 113 5.57 18.33 -32.92
N GLY A 114 4.81 18.99 -32.03
CA GLY A 114 3.34 19.09 -32.12
C GLY A 114 2.58 17.79 -31.83
N VAL A 115 3.24 16.76 -31.30
CA VAL A 115 2.62 15.56 -30.74
C VAL A 115 2.62 15.68 -29.22
N GLU A 116 1.48 15.40 -28.60
CA GLU A 116 1.30 15.36 -27.15
C GLU A 116 0.92 13.95 -26.73
N ALA A 117 1.61 13.42 -25.72
CA ALA A 117 1.30 12.13 -25.11
C ALA A 117 0.86 12.30 -23.66
N THR A 118 -0.19 11.59 -23.29
CA THR A 118 -0.77 11.56 -21.94
C THR A 118 -0.87 10.12 -21.45
N ALA A 119 -0.97 9.94 -20.13
CA ALA A 119 -1.16 8.64 -19.50
C ALA A 119 -2.44 8.63 -18.68
N SER A 120 -3.16 7.51 -18.67
CA SER A 120 -4.41 7.41 -17.92
C SER A 120 -4.70 6.00 -17.42
N LEU A 121 -5.51 5.95 -16.36
CA LEU A 121 -6.20 4.76 -15.88
C LEU A 121 -7.71 5.01 -15.96
N PRO A 122 -8.53 3.96 -16.09
CA PRO A 122 -9.99 4.11 -16.13
C PRO A 122 -10.57 4.88 -14.94
N ALA A 123 -11.72 5.53 -15.19
CA ALA A 123 -12.54 6.08 -14.13
C ALA A 123 -13.20 4.95 -13.31
N ILE A 124 -13.58 5.25 -12.08
CA ILE A 124 -14.37 4.35 -11.23
C ILE A 124 -15.71 5.03 -10.99
N GLU A 125 -16.78 4.40 -11.42
CA GLU A 125 -18.14 4.93 -11.30
C GLU A 125 -19.07 3.97 -10.54
N THR A 126 -18.65 2.72 -10.37
CA THR A 126 -19.46 1.64 -9.77
C THR A 126 -18.63 0.83 -8.77
N THR A 127 -19.32 0.05 -7.93
CA THR A 127 -18.69 -0.95 -7.04
C THR A 127 -17.84 -1.95 -7.82
N GLU A 128 -18.29 -2.38 -9.00
CA GLU A 128 -17.51 -3.25 -9.88
C GLU A 128 -16.26 -2.55 -10.41
N GLY A 129 -16.34 -1.25 -10.70
CA GLY A 129 -15.19 -0.43 -11.04
C GLY A 129 -14.13 -0.41 -9.93
N TYR A 130 -14.52 -0.44 -8.65
CA TYR A 130 -13.57 -0.57 -7.54
C TYR A 130 -12.89 -1.94 -7.52
N ARG A 131 -13.60 -3.04 -7.81
CA ARG A 131 -13.01 -4.37 -7.92
C ARG A 131 -12.00 -4.44 -9.06
N ASN A 132 -12.40 -3.97 -10.25
CA ASN A 132 -11.51 -3.88 -11.41
C ASN A 132 -10.27 -2.99 -11.14
N ALA A 133 -10.41 -1.95 -10.32
CA ALA A 133 -9.30 -1.10 -9.90
C ALA A 133 -8.34 -1.81 -8.92
N ILE A 134 -8.87 -2.65 -8.03
CA ILE A 134 -8.07 -3.50 -7.12
C ILE A 134 -7.31 -4.54 -7.93
N ASP A 135 -7.99 -5.23 -8.86
CA ASP A 135 -7.42 -6.32 -9.66
C ASP A 135 -6.28 -5.85 -10.59
N ARG A 136 -6.35 -4.61 -11.07
CA ARG A 136 -5.28 -3.98 -11.88
C ARG A 136 -4.00 -3.69 -11.10
N ILE A 137 -4.01 -3.83 -9.77
CA ILE A 137 -2.85 -3.53 -8.93
C ILE A 137 -2.37 -4.79 -8.24
N THR A 138 -1.18 -5.23 -8.61
CA THR A 138 -0.46 -6.26 -7.87
C THR A 138 0.52 -5.61 -6.91
N VAL A 139 0.55 -6.06 -5.66
CA VAL A 139 1.47 -5.58 -4.62
C VAL A 139 2.16 -6.76 -3.93
N GLU A 140 3.47 -6.66 -3.77
CA GLU A 140 4.31 -7.71 -3.22
C GLU A 140 5.43 -7.11 -2.36
N ARG A 141 5.94 -7.90 -1.41
CA ARG A 141 7.17 -7.54 -0.69
C ARG A 141 8.36 -7.65 -1.64
N ALA A 142 9.34 -6.78 -1.46
CA ALA A 142 10.56 -6.76 -2.25
C ALA A 142 11.72 -6.13 -1.47
N GLY A 143 12.88 -6.05 -2.12
CA GLY A 143 14.08 -5.45 -1.54
C GLY A 143 14.76 -6.37 -0.52
N GLU A 144 15.85 -5.87 0.06
CA GLU A 144 16.56 -6.60 1.10
C GLU A 144 15.68 -6.71 2.36
N ASN A 145 15.61 -7.92 2.93
CA ASN A 145 14.79 -8.22 4.11
C ASN A 145 13.29 -7.92 3.95
N ASP A 146 12.74 -7.95 2.73
CA ASP A 146 11.32 -7.70 2.43
C ASP A 146 10.82 -6.28 2.82
N THR A 147 11.73 -5.31 2.95
CA THR A 147 11.44 -3.94 3.43
C THR A 147 10.98 -2.95 2.37
N ALA A 148 10.76 -3.41 1.14
CA ALA A 148 10.21 -2.61 0.05
C ALA A 148 8.87 -3.17 -0.45
N LEU A 149 8.09 -2.30 -1.09
CA LEU A 149 6.85 -2.63 -1.77
C LEU A 149 7.11 -2.60 -3.27
N ARG A 150 6.96 -3.75 -3.93
CA ARG A 150 6.86 -3.84 -5.38
C ARG A 150 5.40 -3.72 -5.78
N ALA A 151 5.11 -2.84 -6.72
CA ALA A 151 3.77 -2.66 -7.25
C ALA A 151 3.79 -2.70 -8.78
N THR A 152 2.88 -3.45 -9.37
CA THR A 152 2.61 -3.48 -10.81
C THR A 152 1.25 -2.86 -11.04
N VAL A 153 1.20 -1.88 -11.95
CA VAL A 153 -0.03 -1.21 -12.35
C VAL A 153 -0.38 -1.66 -13.76
N GLU A 154 -1.46 -2.41 -13.91
CA GLU A 154 -1.83 -2.99 -15.20
C GLU A 154 -2.68 -2.05 -16.05
N ASN A 155 -2.48 -2.14 -17.36
CA ASN A 155 -3.32 -1.48 -18.37
C ASN A 155 -3.38 0.04 -18.18
N VAL A 156 -2.21 0.67 -18.03
CA VAL A 156 -2.05 2.12 -18.14
C VAL A 156 -2.01 2.48 -19.62
N THR A 157 -2.96 3.30 -20.06
CA THR A 157 -3.08 3.69 -21.47
C THR A 157 -2.32 4.98 -21.71
N LEU A 158 -1.27 4.90 -22.54
CA LEU A 158 -0.62 6.05 -23.15
C LEU A 158 -1.39 6.44 -24.42
N THR A 159 -1.75 7.71 -24.55
CA THR A 159 -2.44 8.24 -25.74
C THR A 159 -1.60 9.37 -26.34
N ALA A 160 -1.16 9.19 -27.58
CA ALA A 160 -0.51 10.24 -28.36
C ALA A 160 -1.51 10.90 -29.31
N ARG A 161 -1.55 12.22 -29.31
CA ARG A 161 -2.47 13.05 -30.11
C ARG A 161 -1.75 14.25 -30.72
N ARG A 162 -2.33 14.79 -31.79
CA ARG A 162 -1.97 16.09 -32.36
C ARG A 162 -3.27 16.87 -32.56
N GLY A 163 -3.41 17.98 -31.83
CA GLY A 163 -4.71 18.64 -31.69
C GLY A 163 -5.77 17.63 -31.20
N ASP A 164 -6.89 17.56 -31.91
CA ASP A 164 -8.01 16.65 -31.60
C ASP A 164 -7.84 15.23 -32.16
N ARG A 165 -6.81 14.98 -32.98
CA ARG A 165 -6.60 13.69 -33.62
C ARG A 165 -5.73 12.78 -32.75
N VAL A 166 -6.30 11.65 -32.33
CA VAL A 166 -5.52 10.55 -31.73
C VAL A 166 -4.68 9.89 -32.81
N LEU A 167 -3.37 9.86 -32.62
CA LEU A 167 -2.41 9.21 -33.51
C LEU A 167 -2.26 7.73 -33.15
N THR A 168 -2.09 7.42 -31.86
CA THR A 168 -1.97 6.04 -31.37
C THR A 168 -2.30 5.93 -29.88
N ARG A 169 -2.62 4.71 -29.45
CA ARG A 169 -2.77 4.32 -28.04
C ARG A 169 -1.89 3.11 -27.75
N ARG A 170 -1.24 3.10 -26.59
CA ARG A 170 -0.38 1.99 -26.14
C ARG A 170 -0.67 1.68 -24.68
N ASP A 171 -1.04 0.45 -24.39
CA ASP A 171 -1.19 -0.03 -23.03
C ASP A 171 0.15 -0.55 -22.50
N ILE A 172 0.49 -0.15 -21.29
CA ILE A 172 1.70 -0.59 -20.59
C ILE A 172 1.34 -1.03 -19.17
N SER A 173 2.18 -1.90 -18.59
CA SER A 173 2.01 -2.38 -17.21
C SER A 173 3.28 -2.15 -16.39
N PRO A 174 3.55 -0.91 -15.93
CA PRO A 174 4.80 -0.58 -15.28
C PRO A 174 4.89 -1.20 -13.88
N THR A 175 6.07 -1.74 -13.57
CA THR A 175 6.41 -2.20 -12.22
C THR A 175 7.38 -1.22 -11.56
N VAL A 176 7.09 -0.84 -10.32
CA VAL A 176 7.96 -0.01 -9.49
C VAL A 176 8.23 -0.68 -8.15
N THR A 177 9.40 -0.41 -7.57
CA THR A 177 9.72 -0.80 -6.19
C THR A 177 9.96 0.47 -5.39
N VAL A 178 9.35 0.58 -4.21
CA VAL A 178 9.50 1.70 -3.29
C VAL A 178 9.87 1.20 -1.90
N THR A 179 10.81 1.87 -1.23
CA THR A 179 11.23 1.50 0.12
C THR A 179 10.14 1.87 1.12
N THR A 180 9.35 0.88 1.51
CA THR A 180 8.32 1.00 2.54
C THR A 180 8.05 -0.38 3.14
N PRO A 181 8.14 -0.54 4.47
CA PRO A 181 7.99 -1.83 5.13
C PRO A 181 6.51 -2.20 5.37
N VAL A 182 5.57 -1.51 4.74
CA VAL A 182 4.13 -1.60 5.07
C VAL A 182 3.56 -3.02 4.95
N LEU A 183 3.94 -3.77 3.90
CA LEU A 183 3.52 -5.17 3.74
C LEU A 183 4.23 -6.09 4.72
N MET A 184 5.54 -5.90 4.94
CA MET A 184 6.30 -6.68 5.92
C MET A 184 5.73 -6.52 7.33
N LEU A 185 5.41 -5.29 7.75
CA LEU A 185 4.81 -5.00 9.06
C LEU A 185 3.41 -5.62 9.19
N HIS A 186 2.60 -5.56 8.12
CA HIS A 186 1.29 -6.19 8.11
C HIS A 186 1.38 -7.72 8.26
N ASP A 187 2.22 -8.37 7.46
CA ASP A 187 2.38 -9.83 7.50
C ASP A 187 2.98 -10.27 8.86
N GLN A 188 3.89 -9.47 9.44
CA GLN A 188 4.39 -9.70 10.80
C GLN A 188 3.28 -9.55 11.85
N MET A 189 2.38 -8.58 11.70
CA MET A 189 1.26 -8.39 12.62
C MET A 189 0.26 -9.56 12.52
N GLU A 190 -0.08 -10.00 11.32
CA GLU A 190 -0.94 -11.17 11.09
C GLU A 190 -0.32 -12.46 11.65
N THR A 191 0.99 -12.63 11.48
CA THR A 191 1.74 -13.73 12.10
C THR A 191 1.71 -13.63 13.63
N TYR A 192 1.84 -12.43 14.19
CA TYR A 192 1.80 -12.21 15.63
C TYR A 192 0.42 -12.58 16.19
N GLU A 193 -0.65 -12.12 15.56
CA GLU A 193 -2.03 -12.41 15.94
C GLU A 193 -2.36 -13.91 15.83
N THR A 194 -1.98 -14.55 14.72
CA THR A 194 -2.12 -16.00 14.53
C THR A 194 -1.45 -16.77 15.67
N ARG A 195 -0.23 -16.39 16.04
CA ARG A 195 0.51 -17.02 17.16
C ARG A 195 -0.08 -16.67 18.52
N LEU A 196 -0.75 -15.53 18.66
CA LEU A 196 -1.39 -15.12 19.91
C LEU A 196 -2.60 -16.01 20.21
N TYR A 197 -3.38 -16.35 19.19
CA TYR A 197 -4.58 -17.19 19.30
C TYR A 197 -4.36 -18.66 18.95
N ALA A 198 -3.12 -19.07 18.67
CA ALA A 198 -2.81 -20.44 18.31
C ALA A 198 -3.16 -21.42 19.46
N PRO A 199 -3.74 -22.59 19.14
CA PRO A 199 -3.98 -23.66 20.10
C PRO A 199 -2.65 -24.25 20.60
N ILE A 200 -2.71 -25.09 21.64
CA ILE A 200 -1.55 -25.60 22.37
C ILE A 200 -0.62 -26.49 21.54
N ASP A 201 -1.15 -27.14 20.52
CA ASP A 201 -0.44 -28.01 19.56
C ASP A 201 0.28 -27.22 18.45
N HIS A 202 0.11 -25.90 18.42
CA HIS A 202 0.74 -25.01 17.46
C HIS A 202 1.68 -23.99 18.13
N PRO A 203 2.77 -23.56 17.46
CA PRO A 203 3.66 -22.53 17.97
C PRO A 203 2.93 -21.22 18.28
N GLY A 204 2.84 -20.85 19.56
CA GLY A 204 2.12 -19.65 19.96
C GLY A 204 2.07 -19.39 21.46
N LEU A 205 1.15 -18.51 21.88
CA LEU A 205 0.97 -18.12 23.28
C LEU A 205 0.64 -19.33 24.16
N SER A 206 -0.35 -20.14 23.78
CA SER A 206 -0.85 -21.29 24.55
C SER A 206 0.25 -22.31 24.84
N GLN A 207 1.02 -22.69 23.81
CA GLN A 207 2.15 -23.62 23.96
C GLN A 207 3.23 -23.05 24.90
N ARG A 208 3.56 -21.75 24.76
CA ARG A 208 4.63 -21.10 25.54
C ARG A 208 4.23 -20.80 26.97
N LEU A 209 2.96 -20.48 27.21
CA LEU A 209 2.39 -20.36 28.54
C LEU A 209 2.45 -21.72 29.23
N THR A 210 1.99 -22.78 28.56
CA THR A 210 2.04 -24.15 29.10
C THR A 210 3.46 -24.57 29.41
N ALA A 211 4.41 -24.39 28.50
CA ALA A 211 5.82 -24.75 28.73
C ALA A 211 6.43 -24.03 29.95
N ARG A 212 5.98 -22.81 30.27
CA ARG A 212 6.42 -22.06 31.46
C ARG A 212 5.74 -22.49 32.74
N LEU A 213 4.46 -22.84 32.68
CA LEU A 213 3.70 -23.29 33.84
C LEU A 213 3.99 -24.76 34.18
N TYR A 214 4.32 -25.59 33.18
CA TYR A 214 4.51 -27.03 33.33
C TYR A 214 5.51 -27.41 34.43
N PRO A 215 6.71 -26.80 34.53
CA PRO A 215 7.65 -27.12 35.60
C PRO A 215 7.11 -26.78 37.00
N MET A 216 6.36 -25.68 37.13
CA MET A 216 5.78 -25.26 38.42
C MET A 216 4.71 -26.25 38.89
N VAL A 217 3.83 -26.66 37.97
CA VAL A 217 2.78 -27.66 38.23
C VAL A 217 3.42 -29.03 38.52
N TRP A 218 4.42 -29.45 37.75
CA TRP A 218 5.11 -30.72 37.93
C TRP A 218 5.85 -30.80 39.28
N ALA A 219 6.61 -29.76 39.64
CA ALA A 219 7.35 -29.71 40.90
C ALA A 219 6.41 -29.79 42.13
N ARG A 220 5.27 -29.09 42.10
CA ARG A 220 4.25 -29.17 43.15
C ARG A 220 3.54 -30.53 43.18
N GLY A 221 3.30 -31.14 42.03
CA GLY A 221 2.73 -32.50 41.93
C GLY A 221 3.60 -33.55 42.62
N TYR A 222 4.92 -33.44 42.51
CA TYR A 222 5.85 -34.30 43.26
C TYR A 222 5.94 -33.93 44.75
N ALA A 223 5.86 -32.64 45.10
CA ALA A 223 5.85 -32.21 46.51
C ALA A 223 4.62 -32.73 47.29
N GLN A 224 3.51 -33.04 46.60
CA GLN A 224 2.34 -33.69 47.19
C GLN A 224 2.67 -35.08 47.76
N PHE A 225 3.55 -35.84 47.11
CA PHE A 225 4.03 -37.14 47.63
C PHE A 225 4.91 -36.99 48.88
N GLY A 226 5.39 -35.77 49.17
CA GLY A 226 6.15 -35.41 50.37
C GLY A 226 5.33 -34.78 51.51
N GLY A 227 4.00 -34.68 51.40
CA GLY A 227 3.12 -34.25 52.51
C GLY A 227 2.77 -32.76 52.59
N VAL A 228 2.96 -31.97 51.51
CA VAL A 228 2.62 -30.53 51.47
C VAL A 228 1.10 -30.32 51.21
N PRO A 229 0.40 -29.44 51.95
CA PRO A 229 -1.05 -29.21 51.80
C PRO A 229 -1.46 -28.57 50.44
N ILE A 230 -2.69 -28.87 50.01
CA ILE A 230 -3.28 -28.45 48.72
C ILE A 230 -3.87 -27.04 48.83
N GLU A 231 -3.03 -26.02 49.00
CA GLU A 231 -3.48 -24.63 48.92
C GLU A 231 -2.77 -23.94 47.74
N ASN A 232 -3.56 -23.69 46.68
CA ASN A 232 -3.21 -23.09 45.38
C ASN A 232 -1.97 -23.66 44.66
N VAL A 233 -2.20 -24.54 43.68
CA VAL A 233 -1.19 -25.11 42.76
C VAL A 233 -0.59 -24.07 41.81
N LEU A 234 -1.36 -23.02 41.49
CA LEU A 234 -0.95 -21.87 40.69
C LEU A 234 -1.53 -20.60 41.32
N ALA A 235 -0.68 -19.70 41.81
CA ALA A 235 -1.15 -18.39 42.23
C ALA A 235 -1.31 -17.47 41.01
N ASN A 236 -2.21 -16.49 41.10
CA ASN A 236 -2.43 -15.50 40.04
C ASN A 236 -1.14 -14.80 39.59
N ARG A 237 -0.17 -14.62 40.50
CA ARG A 237 1.16 -14.06 40.22
C ARG A 237 2.02 -14.93 39.29
N HIS A 238 1.95 -16.25 39.40
CA HIS A 238 2.71 -17.17 38.54
C HIS A 238 2.10 -17.24 37.15
N VAL A 239 0.77 -17.25 37.08
CA VAL A 239 0.04 -17.18 35.80
C VAL A 239 0.31 -15.85 35.10
N SER A 240 0.30 -14.73 35.82
CA SER A 240 0.57 -13.41 35.24
C SER A 240 2.01 -13.29 34.74
N LEU A 241 3.02 -13.74 35.50
CA LEU A 241 4.42 -13.77 35.06
C LEU A 241 4.61 -14.67 33.82
N ALA A 242 4.05 -15.87 33.84
CA ALA A 242 4.18 -16.81 32.73
C ALA A 242 3.50 -16.29 31.46
N ALA A 243 2.33 -15.66 31.59
CA ALA A 243 1.62 -15.03 30.48
C ALA A 243 2.42 -13.85 29.89
N ASN A 244 2.94 -12.95 30.73
CA ASN A 244 3.77 -11.84 30.29
C ASN A 244 5.05 -12.32 29.57
N GLY A 245 5.72 -13.34 30.13
CA GLY A 245 6.88 -13.96 29.49
C GLY A 245 6.54 -14.65 28.16
N ALA A 246 5.38 -15.31 28.06
CA ALA A 246 4.90 -15.93 26.84
C ALA A 246 4.62 -14.89 25.75
N LEU A 247 3.94 -13.80 26.10
CA LEU A 247 3.63 -12.70 25.19
C LEU A 247 4.89 -12.00 24.65
N LEU A 248 5.84 -11.66 25.53
CA LEU A 248 7.14 -11.08 25.12
C LEU A 248 7.94 -12.06 24.25
N GLY A 249 7.86 -13.35 24.55
CA GLY A 249 8.43 -14.39 23.70
C GLY A 249 7.85 -14.34 22.30
N VAL A 250 6.51 -14.31 22.17
CA VAL A 250 5.81 -14.32 20.86
C VAL A 250 6.22 -13.08 20.05
N GLN A 251 6.25 -11.91 20.68
CA GLN A 251 6.77 -10.68 20.07
C GLN A 251 8.20 -10.85 19.55
N ARG A 252 9.13 -11.35 20.39
CA ARG A 252 10.53 -11.56 19.98
C ARG A 252 10.66 -12.49 18.78
N SER A 253 9.89 -13.58 18.75
CA SER A 253 9.95 -14.54 17.65
C SER A 253 9.29 -14.08 16.35
N THR A 254 8.51 -12.98 16.39
CA THR A 254 7.83 -12.44 15.21
C THR A 254 8.52 -11.17 14.70
N PHE A 255 8.89 -10.26 15.61
CA PHE A 255 9.51 -8.97 15.27
C PHE A 255 11.04 -8.97 15.41
N GLY A 256 11.66 -10.06 15.84
CA GLY A 256 13.09 -10.15 16.19
C GLY A 256 13.46 -9.44 17.50
N ARG A 257 12.57 -8.60 18.02
CA ARG A 257 12.70 -7.85 19.27
C ARG A 257 11.40 -7.93 20.08
N SER A 258 11.51 -7.74 21.38
CA SER A 258 10.37 -7.60 22.30
C SER A 258 10.57 -6.35 23.15
N ASP A 259 9.48 -5.80 23.71
CA ASP A 259 9.52 -4.57 24.50
C ASP A 259 10.63 -4.63 25.58
N PRO A 260 11.64 -3.75 25.53
CA PRO A 260 12.72 -3.74 26.52
C PRO A 260 12.22 -3.42 27.93
N ASN A 261 11.23 -2.54 28.08
CA ASN A 261 10.68 -2.16 29.38
C ASN A 261 9.91 -3.32 29.99
N GLY A 262 9.04 -3.97 29.20
CA GLY A 262 8.33 -5.19 29.62
C GLY A 262 9.26 -6.34 30.02
N ARG A 263 10.41 -6.52 29.34
CA ARG A 263 11.42 -7.52 29.75
C ARG A 263 12.08 -7.19 31.08
N GLN A 264 12.44 -5.93 31.30
CA GLN A 264 13.04 -5.50 32.54
C GLN A 264 12.05 -5.67 33.70
N ALA A 265 10.83 -5.15 33.55
CA ALA A 265 9.75 -5.31 34.53
C ALA A 265 9.44 -6.78 34.83
N LEU A 266 9.43 -7.66 33.81
CA LEU A 266 9.25 -9.09 34.01
C LEU A 266 10.40 -9.72 34.81
N THR A 267 11.64 -9.29 34.56
CA THR A 267 12.82 -9.79 35.28
C THR A 267 12.76 -9.38 36.75
N GLU A 268 12.43 -8.12 37.02
CA GLU A 268 12.24 -7.58 38.36
C GLU A 268 11.10 -8.29 39.11
N ALA A 269 9.94 -8.47 38.46
CA ALA A 269 8.79 -9.14 39.06
C ALA A 269 9.02 -10.65 39.30
N THR A 270 9.82 -11.30 38.44
CA THR A 270 10.24 -12.70 38.65
C THR A 270 11.17 -12.81 39.86
N ALA A 271 12.11 -11.87 40.02
CA ALA A 271 13.00 -11.84 41.17
C ALA A 271 12.22 -11.61 42.47
N MET A 272 11.28 -10.65 42.48
CA MET A 272 10.43 -10.36 43.64
C MET A 272 9.55 -11.56 44.03
N THR A 273 8.93 -12.23 43.05
CA THR A 273 8.10 -13.43 43.31
C THR A 273 8.94 -14.60 43.85
N GLY A 274 10.18 -14.78 43.35
CA GLY A 274 11.09 -15.78 43.89
C GLY A 274 11.47 -15.51 45.35
N LEU A 275 11.66 -14.25 45.72
CA LEU A 275 11.92 -13.85 47.12
C LEU A 275 10.69 -14.08 48.01
N GLU A 276 9.49 -13.73 47.56
CA GLU A 276 8.24 -13.96 48.31
C GLU A 276 7.93 -15.46 48.49
N ASP A 277 8.15 -16.29 47.46
CA ASP A 277 7.96 -17.74 47.55
C ASP A 277 8.98 -18.38 48.53
N LEU A 278 10.21 -17.86 48.61
CA LEU A 278 11.20 -18.27 49.62
C LEU A 278 10.78 -17.86 51.03
N VAL A 279 10.28 -16.63 51.23
CA VAL A 279 9.80 -16.15 52.54
C VAL A 279 8.55 -16.94 52.99
N THR A 280 7.64 -17.24 52.07
CA THR A 280 6.42 -18.01 52.38
C THR A 280 6.74 -19.50 52.58
N GLY A 281 7.68 -20.06 51.80
CA GLY A 281 8.14 -21.44 51.92
C GLY A 281 9.09 -21.71 53.09
N SER A 282 9.75 -20.67 53.62
CA SER A 282 10.61 -20.73 54.81
C SER A 282 9.87 -20.47 56.12
N GLY A 283 8.53 -20.55 56.11
CA GLY A 283 7.69 -20.65 57.29
C GLY A 283 7.93 -21.96 58.07
N PHE A 284 9.15 -22.13 58.59
CA PHE A 284 9.42 -22.94 59.76
C PHE A 284 8.52 -22.40 60.87
N GLY A 285 7.44 -23.12 61.13
CA GLY A 285 6.67 -22.94 62.35
C GLY A 285 7.59 -23.15 63.53
N CYS A 286 8.04 -22.07 64.15
CA CYS A 286 8.42 -22.07 65.55
C CYS A 286 7.19 -22.54 66.35
N ARG A 287 7.15 -23.83 66.64
CA ARG A 287 6.17 -24.45 67.55
C ARG A 287 6.58 -24.07 68.97
N GLY A 288 6.07 -22.93 69.43
CA GLY A 288 6.16 -22.48 70.81
C GLY A 288 4.86 -22.76 71.57
N ARG A 289 4.71 -23.99 72.07
CA ARG A 289 4.17 -24.38 73.39
C ARG A 289 3.90 -25.88 73.43
#